data_AF-A0A7I4XZR0-F1
#
_entry.id   AF-A0A7I4XZR0-F1
#
_cell.length_a   1.000
_cell.length_b   1.000
_cell.length_c   1.000
_cell.angle_alpha   90.00
_cell.angle_beta   90.00
_cell.angle_gamma   90.00
#
_symmetry.space_group_name_H-M   'P 1'
#
loop_
_entity.id
_entity.type
_entity.pdbx_description
1 polymer ?
#
loop_
_entity_poly.entity_id
_entity_poly.type
_entity_poly.pdbx_seq_one_letter_code
_entity_poly.pdbx_strand_id
1 'polypeptide(L)'
;MSLITQINTLLSYIPEVALPKKKQSVATSTGAPLRSSCPEAMNKIVRIAGLSGAIAVAVGAYGAHVIRDDESIDVRRKKAFETGSRYHLIHTLALLAAPRARYPLVTSTVFLSGIVMFCGPCYHYSLTGKENTRRFTPIGGVLFILGWLTFML
;
A
#
# COMPACT_ATOMS: atom_id res chain seq x y z
N MET A 1 -14.97 30.42 -7.40
CA MET A 1 -15.50 29.23 -8.10
C MET A 1 -15.59 28.13 -7.07
N SER A 2 -16.81 27.77 -6.63
CA SER A 2 -17.03 26.95 -5.41
C SER A 2 -16.71 25.47 -5.65
N LEU A 3 -16.21 24.77 -4.63
CA LEU A 3 -15.95 23.32 -4.63
C LEU A 3 -17.17 22.50 -5.12
N ILE A 4 -18.37 23.01 -4.82
CA ILE A 4 -19.65 22.43 -5.22
C ILE A 4 -19.82 22.41 -6.75
N THR A 5 -19.31 23.43 -7.44
CA THR A 5 -19.40 23.53 -8.90
C THR A 5 -18.49 22.50 -9.59
N GLN A 6 -17.32 22.19 -9.02
CA GLN A 6 -16.44 21.15 -9.54
C GLN A 6 -17.04 19.74 -9.37
N ILE A 7 -17.66 19.46 -8.23
CA ILE A 7 -18.30 18.16 -7.97
C ILE A 7 -19.45 17.91 -8.95
N ASN A 8 -20.32 18.90 -9.16
CA ASN A 8 -21.45 18.75 -10.09
C ASN A 8 -20.99 18.60 -11.56
N THR A 9 -19.88 19.24 -11.92
CA THR A 9 -19.28 19.09 -13.26
C THR A 9 -18.67 17.70 -13.44
N LEU A 10 -18.11 17.09 -12.39
CA LEU A 10 -17.63 15.71 -12.46
C LEU A 10 -18.77 14.70 -12.49
N LEU A 11 -19.88 14.96 -11.78
CA LEU A 11 -21.07 14.11 -11.81
C LEU A 11 -21.75 14.10 -13.18
N SER A 12 -21.70 15.19 -13.95
CA SER A 12 -22.26 15.24 -15.31
C SER A 12 -21.43 14.50 -16.36
N TYR A 13 -20.18 14.14 -16.06
CA TYR A 13 -19.31 13.33 -16.93
C TYR A 13 -19.45 11.81 -16.69
N ILE A 14 -20.23 11.39 -15.69
CA ILE A 14 -20.50 9.97 -15.43
C ILE A 14 -21.64 9.52 -16.36
N PRO A 15 -21.39 8.67 -17.37
CA PRO A 15 -22.49 8.09 -18.14
C PRO A 15 -23.32 7.22 -17.21
N GLU A 16 -24.65 7.41 -17.24
CA GLU A 16 -25.61 6.58 -16.53
C GLU A 16 -25.51 5.13 -17.04
N VAL A 17 -24.68 4.31 -16.38
CA VAL A 17 -24.56 2.89 -16.68
C VAL A 17 -25.86 2.22 -16.26
N ALA A 18 -26.78 2.10 -17.21
CA ALA A 18 -28.01 1.33 -17.05
C ALA A 18 -27.66 -0.12 -16.68
N LEU A 19 -27.85 -0.48 -15.42
CA LEU A 19 -27.66 -1.84 -14.92
C LEU A 19 -28.67 -2.78 -15.60
N PRO A 20 -28.25 -3.89 -16.25
CA PRO A 20 -29.19 -4.81 -16.87
C PRO A 20 -30.04 -5.51 -15.80
N LYS A 21 -31.37 -5.41 -15.94
CA LYS A 21 -32.35 -6.10 -15.10
C LYS A 21 -32.15 -7.61 -15.20
N LYS A 22 -31.81 -8.24 -14.07
CA LYS A 22 -31.61 -9.70 -13.94
C LYS A 22 -32.91 -10.44 -14.27
N LYS A 23 -33.01 -11.00 -15.48
CA LYS A 23 -34.08 -11.95 -15.84
C LYS A 23 -33.68 -13.33 -15.32
N GLN A 24 -34.26 -13.75 -14.20
CA GLN A 24 -34.20 -15.14 -13.75
C GLN A 24 -34.96 -16.01 -14.75
N SER A 25 -34.24 -16.87 -15.48
CA SER A 25 -34.82 -18.00 -16.19
C SER A 25 -33.94 -19.21 -15.94
N VAL A 26 -34.57 -20.21 -15.35
CA VAL A 26 -34.05 -21.56 -15.09
C VAL A 26 -33.87 -22.27 -16.42
N ALA A 27 -32.66 -22.75 -16.71
CA ALA A 27 -32.43 -23.90 -17.59
C ALA A 27 -31.05 -24.52 -17.32
N THR A 28 -31.08 -25.79 -16.96
CA THR A 28 -29.98 -26.71 -16.74
C THR A 28 -29.10 -26.85 -18.00
N SER A 29 -27.80 -26.60 -17.89
CA SER A 29 -26.77 -27.43 -18.55
C SER A 29 -25.40 -27.19 -17.93
N THR A 30 -24.71 -28.31 -17.74
CA THR A 30 -23.37 -28.54 -17.25
C THR A 30 -22.33 -27.54 -17.77
N GLY A 31 -21.68 -26.83 -16.85
CA GLY A 31 -20.57 -25.93 -17.13
C GLY A 31 -20.09 -25.30 -15.83
N ALA A 32 -19.13 -25.96 -15.18
CA ALA A 32 -18.54 -25.50 -13.92
C ALA A 32 -18.17 -24.01 -14.00
N PRO A 33 -18.44 -23.21 -12.95
CA PRO A 33 -18.06 -21.80 -12.97
C PRO A 33 -16.54 -21.73 -13.04
N LEU A 34 -16.02 -21.01 -14.03
CA LEU A 34 -14.64 -20.50 -14.05
C LEU A 34 -14.46 -19.45 -12.95
N ARG A 35 -14.81 -19.79 -11.70
CA ARG A 35 -14.31 -19.08 -10.53
C ARG A 35 -12.84 -19.45 -10.50
N SER A 36 -12.01 -18.58 -11.06
CA SER A 36 -10.56 -18.70 -10.98
C SER A 36 -10.21 -18.96 -9.51
N SER A 37 -9.86 -20.20 -9.20
CA SER A 37 -9.35 -20.62 -7.89
C SER A 37 -7.95 -20.04 -7.73
N CYS A 38 -7.84 -18.71 -7.71
CA CYS A 38 -6.65 -18.07 -7.20
C CYS A 38 -6.56 -18.55 -5.74
N PRO A 39 -5.47 -19.22 -5.34
CA PRO A 39 -5.28 -19.67 -3.97
C PRO A 39 -5.73 -18.58 -3.01
N GLU A 40 -6.58 -18.90 -2.04
CA GLU A 40 -7.20 -17.92 -1.13
C GLU A 40 -6.15 -16.97 -0.49
N ALA A 41 -4.93 -17.48 -0.31
CA ALA A 41 -3.75 -16.73 0.11
C ALA A 41 -3.38 -15.54 -0.80
N MET A 42 -3.47 -15.67 -2.13
CA MET A 42 -3.15 -14.60 -3.09
C MET A 42 -4.12 -13.42 -2.93
N ASN A 43 -5.41 -13.70 -2.74
CA ASN A 43 -6.41 -12.66 -2.49
C ASN A 43 -6.14 -11.91 -1.18
N LYS A 44 -5.65 -12.60 -0.13
CA LYS A 44 -5.28 -11.98 1.15
C LYS A 44 -4.07 -11.06 0.99
N ILE A 45 -3.03 -11.48 0.26
CA ILE A 45 -1.83 -10.68 0.00
C ILE A 45 -2.20 -9.37 -0.69
N VAL A 46 -3.00 -9.42 -1.76
CA VAL A 46 -3.43 -8.22 -2.49
C VAL A 46 -4.22 -7.26 -1.59
N ARG A 47 -5.09 -7.77 -0.72
CA ARG A 47 -5.82 -6.94 0.26
C ARG A 47 -4.90 -6.24 1.25
N ILE A 48 -3.88 -6.95 1.76
CA ILE A 48 -2.87 -6.38 2.66
C ILE A 48 -2.05 -5.33 1.93
N ALA A 49 -1.64 -5.60 0.69
CA ALA A 49 -0.92 -4.64 -0.14
C ALA A 49 -1.76 -3.38 -0.41
N GLY A 50 -3.05 -3.54 -0.70
CA GLY A 50 -3.98 -2.42 -0.88
C GLY A 50 -4.11 -1.56 0.38
N LEU A 51 -4.23 -2.18 1.56
CA LEU A 51 -4.26 -1.46 2.83
C LEU A 51 -2.95 -0.72 3.10
N SER A 52 -1.81 -1.39 2.91
CA SER A 52 -0.49 -0.77 3.06
C SER A 52 -0.30 0.40 2.10
N GLY A 53 -0.81 0.30 0.87
CA GLY A 53 -0.76 1.39 -0.11
C GLY A 53 -1.61 2.59 0.28
N ALA A 54 -2.82 2.36 0.77
CA ALA A 54 -3.66 3.44 1.29
C ALA A 54 -2.96 4.18 2.45
N ILE A 55 -2.33 3.44 3.37
CA ILE A 55 -1.56 4.03 4.47
C ILE A 55 -0.33 4.79 3.92
N ALA A 56 0.41 4.22 2.98
CA ALA A 56 1.59 4.85 2.39
C ALA A 56 1.26 6.18 1.72
N VAL A 57 0.14 6.25 0.98
CA VAL A 57 -0.35 7.49 0.35
C VAL A 57 -0.80 8.51 1.40
N ALA A 58 -1.57 8.09 2.41
CA ALA A 58 -2.00 8.99 3.48
C ALA A 58 -0.82 9.61 4.24
N VAL A 59 0.17 8.78 4.59
CA VAL A 59 1.39 9.23 5.27
C VAL A 59 2.23 10.13 4.36
N GLY A 60 2.35 9.79 3.06
CA GLY A 60 3.06 10.64 2.09
C GLY A 60 2.43 12.01 1.90
N ALA A 61 1.09 12.07 1.80
CA ALA A 61 0.35 13.33 1.74
C ALA A 61 0.55 14.17 3.01
N TYR A 62 0.49 13.53 4.19
CA TYR A 62 0.77 14.20 5.46
C TYR A 62 2.20 14.77 5.51
N GLY A 63 3.19 14.02 5.03
CA GLY A 63 4.58 14.49 4.94
C GLY A 63 4.73 15.73 4.06
N ALA A 64 4.11 15.71 2.89
CA ALA A 64 4.22 16.78 1.90
C ALA A 64 3.52 18.08 2.33
N HIS A 65 2.39 17.99 3.04
CA HIS A 65 1.58 19.15 3.40
C HIS A 65 1.78 19.64 4.84
N VAL A 66 2.11 18.76 5.77
CA VAL A 66 2.23 19.12 7.20
C VAL A 66 3.69 19.19 7.60
N ILE A 67 4.43 18.09 7.46
CA ILE A 67 5.80 18.00 8.00
C ILE A 67 6.78 18.87 7.22
N ARG A 68 6.64 18.95 5.89
CA ARG A 68 7.58 19.71 5.05
C ARG A 68 7.59 21.19 5.40
N ASP A 69 6.41 21.77 5.64
CA ASP A 69 6.21 23.19 5.82
C ASP A 69 6.22 23.60 7.32
N ASP A 70 6.30 22.62 8.24
CA ASP A 70 6.43 22.86 9.68
C ASP A 70 7.87 23.21 10.08
N GLU A 71 8.12 24.49 10.38
CA GLU A 71 9.43 25.03 10.80
C GLU A 71 9.93 24.47 12.15
N SER A 72 9.04 23.91 12.99
CA SER A 72 9.42 23.36 14.31
C SER A 72 10.14 22.01 14.21
N ILE A 73 10.08 21.36 13.05
CA ILE A 73 10.68 20.05 12.81
C ILE A 73 12.05 20.23 12.16
N ASP A 74 13.08 19.68 12.79
CA ASP A 74 14.44 19.68 12.25
C ASP A 74 14.55 18.97 10.87
N VAL A 75 15.46 19.46 10.03
CA VAL A 75 15.70 18.97 8.65
C VAL A 75 15.97 17.46 8.63
N ARG A 76 16.70 16.93 9.63
CA ARG A 76 17.02 15.49 9.69
C ARG A 76 15.77 14.65 9.96
N ARG A 77 14.82 15.17 10.73
CA ARG A 77 13.53 14.52 11.01
C ARG A 77 12.64 14.54 9.78
N LYS A 78 12.53 15.69 9.09
CA LYS A 78 11.80 15.81 7.82
C LYS A 78 12.33 14.81 6.78
N LYS A 79 13.66 14.73 6.62
CA LYS A 79 14.30 13.78 5.69
C LYS A 79 14.04 12.32 6.07
N ALA A 80 14.02 12.00 7.38
CA ALA A 80 13.70 10.65 7.84
C ALA A 80 12.24 10.27 7.50
N PHE A 81 11.30 11.20 7.66
CA PHE A 81 9.90 10.98 7.26
C PHE A 81 9.76 10.73 5.77
N GLU A 82 10.37 11.59 4.95
CA GLU A 82 10.33 11.47 3.49
C GLU A 82 10.93 10.13 3.03
N THR A 83 12.06 9.75 3.62
CA THR A 83 12.70 8.44 3.34
C THR A 83 11.77 7.29 3.73
N GLY A 84 11.16 7.35 4.92
CA GLY A 84 10.19 6.34 5.37
C GLY A 84 8.98 6.23 4.44
N SER A 85 8.41 7.37 4.02
CA SER A 85 7.25 7.42 3.12
C SER A 85 7.55 6.84 1.75
N ARG A 86 8.67 7.24 1.16
CA ARG A 86 9.13 6.72 -0.13
C ARG A 86 9.36 5.22 -0.09
N TYR A 87 10.04 4.72 0.95
CA TYR A 87 10.30 3.27 1.09
C TYR A 87 9.01 2.51 1.35
N HIS A 88 8.08 3.04 2.15
CA HIS A 88 6.78 2.41 2.38
C HIS A 88 6.06 2.19 1.05
N LEU A 89 5.90 3.24 0.23
CA LEU A 89 5.20 3.14 -1.04
C LEU A 89 5.88 2.16 -2.02
N ILE A 90 7.20 2.26 -2.19
CA ILE A 90 7.97 1.36 -3.08
C ILE A 90 7.79 -0.10 -2.68
N HIS A 91 7.92 -0.40 -1.38
CA HIS A 91 7.83 -1.78 -0.90
C HIS A 91 6.39 -2.29 -0.79
N THR A 92 5.40 -1.40 -0.68
CA THR A 92 3.99 -1.77 -0.90
C THR A 92 3.76 -2.23 -2.35
N LEU A 93 4.32 -1.53 -3.33
CA LEU A 93 4.19 -1.95 -4.74
C LEU A 93 4.88 -3.29 -4.99
N ALA A 94 6.03 -3.53 -4.35
CA ALA A 94 6.67 -4.84 -4.36
C ALA A 94 5.79 -5.91 -3.68
N LEU A 95 5.17 -5.60 -2.53
CA LEU A 95 4.23 -6.47 -1.83
C LEU A 95 2.98 -6.79 -2.70
N LEU A 96 2.51 -5.85 -3.51
CA LEU A 96 1.42 -6.07 -4.46
C LEU A 96 1.83 -7.05 -5.57
N ALA A 97 3.10 -7.06 -5.96
CA ALA A 97 3.67 -8.00 -6.93
C ALA A 97 3.99 -9.38 -6.33
N ALA A 98 4.05 -9.51 -4.99
CA ALA A 98 4.41 -10.75 -4.29
C ALA A 98 3.61 -12.00 -4.68
N PRO A 99 2.32 -11.95 -5.06
CA PRO A 99 1.59 -13.12 -5.55
C PRO A 99 2.20 -13.77 -6.80
N ARG A 100 3.06 -13.06 -7.54
CA ARG A 100 3.77 -13.59 -8.71
C ARG A 100 5.12 -14.23 -8.39
N ALA A 101 5.62 -14.13 -7.16
CA ALA A 101 6.85 -14.80 -6.75
C ALA A 101 6.64 -16.31 -6.61
N ARG A 102 7.72 -17.10 -6.71
CA ARG A 102 7.67 -18.55 -6.46
C ARG A 102 7.17 -18.91 -5.07
N TYR A 103 7.53 -18.10 -4.07
CA TYR A 103 7.10 -18.25 -2.68
C TYR A 103 6.34 -16.99 -2.22
N PRO A 104 5.04 -16.85 -2.56
CA PRO A 104 4.31 -15.61 -2.37
C PRO A 104 4.11 -15.26 -0.89
N LEU A 105 3.89 -16.25 -0.02
CA LEU A 105 3.73 -16.04 1.42
C LEU A 105 5.02 -15.53 2.05
N VAL A 106 6.16 -16.15 1.74
CA VAL A 106 7.48 -15.74 2.25
C VAL A 106 7.83 -14.33 1.76
N THR A 107 7.65 -14.08 0.46
CA THR A 107 7.90 -12.75 -0.13
C THR A 107 7.06 -11.69 0.56
N SER A 108 5.78 -11.98 0.79
CA SER A 108 4.85 -11.03 1.42
C SER A 108 5.18 -10.75 2.88
N THR A 109 5.52 -11.77 3.68
CA THR A 109 5.86 -11.59 5.09
C THR A 109 7.17 -10.84 5.26
N VAL A 110 8.16 -11.08 4.39
CA VAL A 110 9.44 -10.37 4.40
C VAL A 110 9.27 -8.89 4.04
N PHE A 111 8.51 -8.55 3.00
CA PHE A 111 8.22 -7.14 2.69
C PHE A 111 7.40 -6.46 3.78
N LEU A 112 6.35 -7.11 4.30
CA LEU A 112 5.50 -6.51 5.32
C LEU A 112 6.27 -6.23 6.62
N SER A 113 7.10 -7.19 7.07
CA SER A 113 7.98 -6.99 8.22
C SER A 113 9.02 -5.90 7.97
N GLY A 114 9.61 -5.83 6.77
CA GLY A 114 10.48 -4.74 6.35
C GLY A 114 9.80 -3.38 6.43
N ILE A 115 8.56 -3.24 5.93
CA ILE A 115 7.78 -2.00 5.99
C ILE A 115 7.63 -1.54 7.43
N VAL A 116 7.20 -2.43 8.33
CA VAL A 116 6.98 -2.09 9.73
C VAL A 116 8.30 -1.70 10.43
N MET A 117 9.36 -2.50 10.25
CA MET A 117 10.64 -2.30 10.96
C MET A 117 11.48 -1.16 10.39
N PHE A 118 11.33 -0.81 9.12
CA PHE A 118 12.02 0.33 8.50
C PHE A 118 11.19 1.61 8.64
N CYS A 119 9.96 1.60 8.12
CA CYS A 119 9.16 2.81 7.96
C CYS A 119 8.56 3.26 9.31
N GLY A 120 8.13 2.32 10.15
CA GLY A 120 7.55 2.62 11.47
C GLY A 120 8.48 3.47 12.34
N PRO A 121 9.74 3.03 12.59
CA PRO A 121 10.73 3.84 13.30
C PRO A 121 11.05 5.19 12.68
N CYS A 122 11.06 5.29 11.34
CA CYS A 122 11.28 6.56 10.64
C CYS A 122 10.16 7.56 10.92
N TYR A 123 8.89 7.13 10.88
CA TYR A 123 7.75 7.97 11.24
C TYR A 123 7.77 8.36 12.71
N HIS A 124 8.03 7.40 13.61
CA HIS A 124 8.13 7.66 15.04
C HIS A 124 9.24 8.67 15.38
N TYR A 125 10.43 8.52 14.78
CA TYR A 125 11.52 9.47 14.98
C TYR A 125 11.17 10.86 14.43
N SER A 126 10.52 10.93 13.27
CA SER A 126 10.13 12.22 12.71
C SER A 126 9.13 12.95 13.58
N LEU A 127 8.13 12.26 14.13
CA LEU A 127 7.07 12.89 14.93
C LEU A 127 7.52 13.21 16.36
N THR A 128 8.24 12.29 17.02
CA THR A 128 8.57 12.40 18.45
C THR A 128 9.98 12.96 18.69
N GLY A 129 10.87 12.94 17.70
CA GLY A 129 12.29 13.30 17.85
C GLY A 129 13.13 12.28 18.62
N LYS A 130 12.52 11.22 19.17
CA LYS A 130 13.21 10.19 19.96
C LYS A 130 13.93 9.19 19.07
N GLU A 131 15.24 9.04 19.25
CA GLU A 131 16.09 8.17 18.41
C GLU A 131 16.06 6.69 18.77
N ASN A 132 15.49 6.32 19.93
CA ASN A 132 15.56 4.96 20.47
C ASN A 132 15.01 3.87 19.51
N THR A 133 14.05 4.23 18.66
CA THR A 133 13.45 3.30 17.69
C THR A 133 14.31 3.10 16.43
N ARG A 134 15.30 3.96 16.14
CA ARG A 134 16.11 3.88 14.90
C ARG A 134 16.99 2.64 14.82
N ARG A 135 17.27 1.99 15.95
CA ARG A 135 18.02 0.71 15.99
C ARG A 135 17.35 -0.41 15.18
N PHE A 136 16.04 -0.33 14.96
CA PHE A 136 15.29 -1.33 14.19
C PHE A 136 15.32 -1.07 12.67
N THR A 137 15.56 0.18 12.25
CA THR A 137 15.64 0.57 10.83
C THR A 137 16.63 -0.26 10.01
N PRO A 138 17.88 -0.54 10.44
CA PRO A 138 18.80 -1.37 9.65
C PRO A 138 18.28 -2.80 9.44
N ILE A 139 17.59 -3.37 10.43
CA ILE A 139 16.97 -4.70 10.31
C ILE A 139 15.90 -4.69 9.21
N GLY A 140 15.06 -3.65 9.18
CA GLY A 140 14.07 -3.46 8.12
C GLY A 140 14.70 -3.31 6.72
N GLY A 141 15.85 -2.63 6.62
CA GLY A 141 16.60 -2.51 5.37
C GLY A 141 17.11 -3.86 4.86
N VAL A 142 17.63 -4.72 5.75
CA VAL A 142 18.05 -6.09 5.40
C VAL A 142 16.85 -6.91 4.93
N LEU A 143 15.70 -6.80 5.60
CA LEU A 143 14.46 -7.49 5.18
C LEU A 143 14.02 -7.05 3.77
N PHE A 144 14.13 -5.76 3.43
CA PHE A 144 13.84 -5.31 2.07
C PHE A 144 14.76 -5.93 1.03
N ILE A 145 16.07 -6.02 1.31
CA ILE A 145 17.03 -6.68 0.41
C ILE A 145 16.63 -8.14 0.21
N LEU A 146 16.36 -8.87 1.31
CA LEU A 146 15.92 -10.26 1.24
C LEU A 146 14.61 -10.41 0.47
N GLY A 147 13.64 -9.52 0.66
CA GLY A 147 12.36 -9.54 -0.05
C GLY A 147 12.51 -9.35 -1.56
N TRP A 148 13.46 -8.52 -2.01
CA TRP A 148 13.77 -8.43 -3.43
C TRP A 148 14.44 -9.70 -3.96
N LEU A 149 15.33 -10.31 -3.17
CA LEU A 149 15.97 -11.58 -3.55
C LEU A 149 14.98 -12.74 -3.65
N THR A 150 13.88 -12.74 -2.89
CA THR A 150 12.88 -13.82 -3.01
C THR A 150 12.16 -13.83 -4.35
N PHE A 151 12.19 -12.74 -5.13
CA PHE A 151 11.70 -12.74 -6.51
C PHE A 151 12.60 -13.49 -7.49
N MET A 152 13.86 -13.76 -7.13
CA MET A 152 14.81 -14.51 -7.97
C MET A 152 14.71 -16.03 -7.80
N LEU A 153 13.94 -16.50 -6.82
CA LEU A 153 13.74 -17.92 -6.54
C LEU A 153 12.76 -18.55 -7.53
#